data_AF-A0A7S1VQT6-F1
#
_entry.id   AF-A0A7S1VQT6-F1
#
_cell.length_a   1.000
_cell.length_b   1.000
_cell.length_c   1.000
_cell.angle_alpha   90.00
_cell.angle_beta   90.00
_cell.angle_gamma   90.00
#
_symmetry.space_group_name_H-M   'P 1'
#
loop_
_entity.id
_entity.type
_entity.pdbx_description
1 polymer ?
#
loop_
_entity_poly.entity_id
_entity_poly.type
_entity_poly.pdbx_seq_one_letter_code
_entity_poly.pdbx_strand_id
1 'polypeptide(L)'
;KKHRLNLCNLCVEHKRDFVSQLPRYSASQLQTHLVKGDGVGTGFLGHPKCDFCSPKRFYDLQSLYSHLAKEHYKCHVCDRQGKPNQYFRNYGALEKHFDTQHFLCSHAQCLEQKFVVFENEIDLRAHELSMHGSTSGGSTKLNLQFNYRRP
;
A
#
# COMPACT_ATOMS: atom_id res chain seq x y z
N LYS A 1 6.96 -47.12 14.05
CA LYS A 1 6.41 -46.12 13.09
C LYS A 1 7.03 -44.76 13.41
N LYS A 2 7.93 -44.23 12.57
CA LYS A 2 8.45 -42.86 12.73
C LYS A 2 7.35 -41.88 12.28
N HIS A 3 6.68 -41.23 13.21
CA HIS A 3 5.74 -40.18 12.88
C HIS A 3 6.54 -38.98 12.37
N ARG A 4 6.43 -38.65 11.07
CA ARG A 4 7.01 -37.44 10.46
C ARG A 4 6.21 -36.23 10.90
N LEU A 5 6.40 -35.84 12.16
CA LEU A 5 5.81 -34.65 12.74
C LEU A 5 6.79 -33.49 12.59
N ASN A 6 6.29 -32.35 12.11
CA ASN A 6 7.04 -31.12 11.89
C ASN A 6 6.53 -30.04 12.85
N LEU A 7 7.41 -29.10 13.18
CA LEU A 7 7.08 -27.90 13.93
C LEU A 7 6.84 -26.75 12.95
N CYS A 8 6.05 -25.75 13.38
CA CYS A 8 5.93 -24.50 12.64
C CYS A 8 7.16 -23.62 12.94
N ASN A 9 7.96 -23.30 11.92
CA ASN A 9 9.15 -22.46 12.08
C ASN A 9 8.82 -21.09 12.68
N LEU A 10 7.71 -20.47 12.26
CA LEU A 10 7.27 -19.18 12.78
C LEU A 10 7.00 -19.23 14.29
N CYS A 11 6.33 -20.28 14.77
CA CYS A 11 6.11 -20.48 16.19
C CYS A 11 7.41 -20.76 16.94
N VAL A 12 8.32 -21.55 16.37
CA VAL A 12 9.62 -21.84 17.01
C VAL A 12 10.46 -20.58 17.17
N GLU A 13 10.43 -19.68 16.19
CA GLU A 13 11.25 -18.46 16.19
C GLU A 13 10.67 -17.35 17.08
N HIS A 14 9.35 -17.21 17.14
CA HIS A 14 8.70 -16.04 17.78
C HIS A 14 7.98 -16.38 19.09
N LYS A 15 7.59 -17.64 19.30
CA LYS A 15 6.93 -18.05 20.55
C LYS A 15 8.00 -18.34 21.59
N ARG A 16 7.94 -17.63 22.72
CA ARG A 16 8.92 -17.75 23.83
C ARG A 16 8.74 -19.04 24.66
N ASP A 17 8.14 -20.06 24.08
CA ASP A 17 7.95 -21.36 24.71
C ASP A 17 9.12 -22.30 24.39
N PHE A 18 9.37 -23.26 25.27
CA PHE A 18 10.33 -24.30 24.98
C PHE A 18 9.90 -25.12 23.76
N VAL A 19 10.84 -25.51 22.90
CA VAL A 19 10.60 -26.33 21.70
C VAL A 19 9.82 -27.62 22.05
N SER A 20 10.01 -28.15 23.25
CA SER A 20 9.32 -29.32 23.78
C SER A 20 7.82 -29.11 24.05
N GLN A 21 7.39 -27.87 24.30
CA GLN A 21 6.00 -27.48 24.58
C GLN A 21 5.24 -27.04 23.32
N LEU A 22 5.93 -26.92 22.19
CA LEU A 22 5.30 -26.56 20.92
C LEU A 22 4.49 -27.74 20.35
N PRO A 23 3.27 -27.47 19.84
CA PRO A 23 2.47 -28.47 19.18
C PRO A 23 3.18 -29.01 17.94
N ARG A 24 3.12 -30.33 17.78
CA ARG A 24 3.73 -31.04 16.64
C ARG A 24 2.65 -31.41 15.64
N TYR A 25 2.87 -31.04 14.39
CA TYR A 25 1.89 -31.21 13.32
C TYR A 25 2.37 -32.22 12.29
N SER A 26 1.46 -33.03 11.75
CA SER A 26 1.72 -33.71 10.47
C SER A 26 1.79 -32.69 9.32
N ALA A 27 2.29 -33.08 8.15
CA ALA A 27 2.38 -32.18 7.00
C ALA A 27 1.04 -31.51 6.62
N SER A 28 -0.07 -32.27 6.68
CA SER A 28 -1.43 -31.75 6.42
C SER A 28 -1.92 -30.80 7.53
N GLN A 29 -1.65 -31.14 8.78
CA GLN A 29 -2.01 -30.30 9.92
C GLN A 29 -1.21 -28.99 9.93
N LEU A 30 0.06 -29.00 9.52
CA LEU A 30 0.89 -27.80 9.44
C LEU A 30 0.32 -26.82 8.41
N GLN A 31 -0.08 -27.29 7.23
CA GLN A 31 -0.73 -26.43 6.24
C GLN A 31 -2.05 -25.84 6.76
N THR A 32 -2.82 -26.64 7.49
CA THR A 32 -4.05 -26.17 8.13
C THR A 32 -3.76 -25.11 9.20
N HIS A 33 -2.75 -25.34 10.05
CA HIS A 33 -2.29 -24.38 11.06
C HIS A 33 -1.85 -23.04 10.44
N LEU A 34 -1.10 -23.07 9.33
CA LEU A 34 -0.65 -21.86 8.64
C LEU A 34 -1.80 -21.05 8.04
N VAL A 35 -2.85 -21.71 7.52
CA VAL A 35 -3.93 -21.07 6.74
C VAL A 35 -5.18 -20.78 7.57
N LYS A 36 -5.57 -21.70 8.44
CA LYS A 36 -6.83 -21.68 9.22
C LYS A 36 -6.58 -21.64 10.73
N GLY A 37 -5.33 -21.74 11.18
CA GLY A 37 -4.98 -21.82 12.59
C GLY A 37 -5.21 -23.19 13.23
N ASP A 38 -5.23 -23.22 14.56
CA ASP A 38 -5.23 -24.44 15.39
C ASP A 38 -6.64 -25.03 15.63
N GLY A 39 -7.63 -24.60 14.86
CA GLY A 39 -9.00 -25.09 14.94
C GLY A 39 -9.92 -24.26 15.84
N VAL A 40 -11.19 -24.68 15.88
CA VAL A 40 -12.31 -23.94 16.49
C VAL A 40 -12.10 -23.83 18.01
N GLY A 41 -12.05 -22.59 18.53
CA GLY A 41 -11.94 -22.31 19.97
C GLY A 41 -10.61 -21.67 20.41
N THR A 42 -9.59 -21.63 19.57
CA THR A 42 -8.30 -20.97 19.89
C THR A 42 -8.29 -19.47 19.57
N GLY A 43 -9.21 -18.99 18.73
CA GLY A 43 -9.20 -17.62 18.21
C GLY A 43 -8.04 -17.32 17.24
N PHE A 44 -7.18 -18.30 16.97
CA PHE A 44 -6.05 -18.16 16.06
C PHE A 44 -6.51 -18.44 14.62
N LEU A 45 -6.43 -17.42 13.77
CA LEU A 45 -6.85 -17.50 12.36
C LEU A 45 -5.73 -17.96 11.41
N GLY A 46 -4.60 -18.41 11.96
CA GLY A 46 -3.41 -18.78 11.20
C GLY A 46 -2.44 -17.62 11.01
N HIS A 47 -1.29 -17.93 10.40
CA HIS A 47 -0.24 -16.96 10.19
C HIS A 47 -0.55 -16.07 8.97
N PRO A 48 -0.66 -14.73 9.16
CA PRO A 48 -1.01 -13.83 8.08
C PRO A 48 0.05 -13.87 6.97
N LYS A 49 -0.42 -13.93 5.73
CA LYS A 49 0.43 -13.90 4.53
C LYS A 49 0.49 -12.47 3.98
N CYS A 50 1.58 -12.15 3.30
CA CYS A 50 1.64 -10.97 2.46
C CYS A 50 1.11 -11.32 1.05
N ASP A 51 0.14 -10.57 0.54
CA ASP A 51 -0.41 -10.80 -0.81
C ASP A 51 0.60 -10.47 -1.93
N PHE A 52 1.59 -9.62 -1.64
CA PHE A 52 2.62 -9.24 -2.60
C PHE A 52 3.86 -10.16 -2.56
N CYS A 53 4.20 -10.66 -1.38
CA CYS A 53 5.37 -11.50 -1.13
C CYS A 53 4.95 -12.96 -0.88
N SER A 54 4.41 -13.63 -1.89
CA SER A 54 4.23 -15.09 -1.81
C SER A 54 5.60 -15.79 -1.95
N PRO A 55 5.99 -16.74 -1.08
CA PRO A 55 5.19 -17.45 -0.06
C PRO A 55 5.42 -16.98 1.40
N LYS A 56 5.89 -15.74 1.65
CA LYS A 56 6.23 -15.26 3.00
C LYS A 56 4.98 -15.17 3.89
N ARG A 57 5.07 -15.77 5.08
CA ARG A 57 4.08 -15.69 6.15
C ARG A 57 4.74 -15.09 7.39
N PHE A 58 3.95 -14.36 8.17
CA PHE A 58 4.40 -13.67 9.37
C PHE A 58 3.74 -14.28 10.59
N TYR A 59 4.42 -14.15 11.74
CA TYR A 59 3.91 -14.67 13.00
C TYR A 59 2.59 -13.97 13.40
N ASP A 60 2.61 -12.63 13.42
CA ASP A 60 1.46 -11.77 13.75
C ASP A 60 1.20 -10.70 12.68
N LEU A 61 0.03 -10.04 12.79
CA LEU A 61 -0.31 -8.85 11.99
C LEU A 61 0.71 -7.72 12.17
N GLN A 62 1.23 -7.51 13.38
CA GLN A 62 2.24 -6.47 13.65
C GLN A 62 3.51 -6.68 12.80
N SER A 63 3.97 -7.94 12.71
CA SER A 63 5.14 -8.30 11.91
C SER A 63 4.85 -8.14 10.42
N LEU A 64 3.65 -8.50 9.96
CA LEU A 64 3.20 -8.24 8.60
C LEU A 64 3.22 -6.74 8.28
N TYR A 65 2.66 -5.88 9.14
CA TYR A 65 2.67 -4.43 8.91
C TYR A 65 4.08 -3.85 8.85
N SER A 66 4.98 -4.31 9.72
CA SER A 66 6.39 -3.91 9.66
C SER A 66 7.08 -4.36 8.37
N HIS A 67 6.72 -5.53 7.83
CA HIS A 67 7.19 -5.98 6.52
C HIS A 67 6.61 -5.13 5.40
N LEU A 68 5.30 -4.87 5.39
CA LEU A 68 4.64 -4.03 4.41
C LEU A 68 5.23 -2.62 4.38
N ALA A 69 5.55 -2.04 5.54
CA ALA A 69 6.14 -0.70 5.62
C ALA A 69 7.60 -0.63 5.12
N LYS A 70 8.34 -1.75 5.13
CA LYS A 70 9.76 -1.80 4.73
C LYS A 70 9.94 -2.23 3.27
N GLU A 71 9.17 -3.23 2.85
CA GLU A 71 9.36 -3.92 1.57
C GLU A 71 8.33 -3.48 0.52
N HIS A 72 7.28 -2.77 0.93
CA HIS A 72 6.23 -2.28 0.03
C HIS A 72 6.04 -0.77 0.16
N TYR A 73 5.52 -0.20 -0.92
CA TYR A 73 5.27 1.23 -1.00
C TYR A 73 3.85 1.52 -0.56
N LYS A 74 3.68 2.51 0.32
CA LYS A 74 2.36 3.00 0.72
C LYS A 74 2.01 4.30 -0.01
N CYS A 75 0.74 4.47 -0.35
CA CYS A 75 0.25 5.75 -0.85
C CYS A 75 0.04 6.73 0.31
N HIS A 76 0.82 7.80 0.35
CA HIS A 76 0.69 8.84 1.39
C HIS A 76 -0.56 9.71 1.21
N VAL A 77 -1.16 9.76 0.02
CA VAL A 77 -2.39 10.52 -0.22
C VAL A 77 -3.60 9.77 0.33
N CYS A 78 -3.72 8.47 0.04
CA CYS A 78 -4.75 7.61 0.63
C CYS A 78 -4.72 7.59 2.17
N ASP A 79 -3.51 7.60 2.75
CA ASP A 79 -3.32 7.67 4.20
C ASP A 79 -3.94 8.96 4.79
N ARG A 80 -3.72 10.11 4.13
CA ARG A 80 -4.32 11.40 4.50
C ARG A 80 -5.83 11.45 4.31
N GLN A 81 -6.35 10.78 3.27
CA GLN A 81 -7.79 10.66 3.01
C GLN A 81 -8.54 9.75 4.02
N GLY A 82 -7.84 9.17 5.00
CA GLY A 82 -8.45 8.25 5.95
C GLY A 82 -8.74 6.87 5.35
N LYS A 83 -8.07 6.49 4.25
CA LYS A 83 -8.05 5.12 3.70
C LYS A 83 -6.71 4.45 4.03
N PRO A 84 -6.48 4.05 5.30
CA PRO A 84 -5.25 3.39 5.69
C PRO A 84 -5.10 2.03 5.01
N ASN A 85 -3.87 1.55 4.92
CA ASN A 85 -3.49 0.22 4.40
C ASN A 85 -3.49 0.03 2.88
N GLN A 86 -3.36 1.09 2.09
CA GLN A 86 -3.11 0.99 0.65
C GLN A 86 -1.62 0.77 0.36
N TYR A 87 -1.22 -0.50 0.28
CA TYR A 87 0.15 -0.93 -0.03
C TYR A 87 0.27 -1.41 -1.47
N PHE A 88 1.44 -1.19 -2.08
CA PHE A 88 1.75 -1.53 -3.46
C PHE A 88 3.08 -2.26 -3.53
N ARG A 89 3.13 -3.31 -4.36
CA ARG A 89 4.31 -4.18 -4.50
C ARG A 89 5.56 -3.43 -4.92
N ASN A 90 5.43 -2.60 -5.96
CA ASN A 90 6.52 -1.92 -6.65
C ASN A 90 6.13 -0.48 -6.94
N TYR A 91 7.15 0.36 -7.22
CA TYR A 91 6.95 1.75 -7.61
C TYR A 91 6.04 1.92 -8.82
N GLY A 92 6.18 1.10 -9.87
CA GLY A 92 5.30 1.17 -11.05
C GLY A 92 3.82 0.82 -10.77
N ALA A 93 3.52 0.06 -9.71
CA ALA A 93 2.14 -0.18 -9.30
C ALA A 93 1.56 1.02 -8.53
N LEU A 94 2.41 1.69 -7.75
CA LEU A 94 2.06 2.93 -7.05
C LEU A 94 1.83 4.06 -8.05
N GLU A 95 2.65 4.18 -9.09
CA GLU A 95 2.51 5.17 -10.15
C GLU A 95 1.17 5.04 -10.88
N LYS A 96 0.81 3.81 -11.28
CA LYS A 96 -0.51 3.54 -11.88
C LYS A 96 -1.67 3.90 -10.94
N HIS A 97 -1.49 3.70 -9.65
CA HIS A 97 -2.49 4.11 -8.65
C HIS A 97 -2.59 5.64 -8.56
N PHE A 98 -1.46 6.35 -8.60
CA PHE A 98 -1.47 7.81 -8.66
C PHE A 98 -2.17 8.32 -9.92
N ASP A 99 -1.95 7.71 -11.07
CA ASP A 99 -2.58 8.09 -12.35
C ASP A 99 -4.09 7.86 -12.38
N THR A 100 -4.57 6.79 -11.72
CA THR A 100 -5.98 6.40 -11.77
C THR A 100 -6.84 6.96 -10.64
N GLN A 101 -6.26 7.18 -9.45
CA GLN A 101 -7.02 7.59 -8.26
C GLN A 101 -6.65 8.96 -7.71
N HIS A 102 -5.57 9.57 -8.20
CA HIS A 102 -5.07 10.84 -7.69
C HIS A 102 -4.72 11.80 -8.83
N PHE A 103 -4.42 13.05 -8.45
CA PHE A 103 -4.06 14.10 -9.39
C PHE A 103 -2.56 14.34 -9.30
N LEU A 104 -1.83 13.89 -10.33
CA LEU A 104 -0.39 14.07 -10.45
C LEU A 104 -0.05 15.24 -11.38
N CYS A 105 1.01 15.98 -11.04
CA CYS A 105 1.51 17.02 -11.91
C CYS A 105 2.43 16.43 -13.00
N SER A 106 2.12 16.70 -14.27
CA SER A 106 2.85 16.15 -15.43
C SER A 106 4.14 16.89 -15.79
N HIS A 107 4.52 17.94 -15.05
CA HIS A 107 5.71 18.73 -15.33
C HIS A 107 7.00 17.98 -14.90
N ALA A 108 8.01 17.95 -15.76
CA ALA A 108 9.26 17.21 -15.54
C ALA A 108 9.91 17.47 -14.17
N GLN A 109 9.94 18.74 -13.73
CA GLN A 109 10.49 19.14 -12.44
C GLN A 109 9.77 18.48 -11.25
N CYS A 110 8.46 18.29 -11.34
CA CYS A 110 7.63 17.66 -10.30
C CYS A 110 7.67 16.14 -10.37
N LEU A 111 7.91 15.57 -11.55
CA LEU A 111 8.12 14.14 -11.73
C LEU A 111 9.47 13.70 -11.12
N GLU A 112 10.53 14.49 -11.32
CA GLU A 112 11.88 14.22 -10.79
C GLU A 112 11.93 14.23 -9.25
N GLN A 113 11.05 14.99 -8.59
CA GLN A 113 10.95 15.07 -7.12
C GLN A 113 10.12 13.94 -6.49
N LYS A 114 10.01 12.78 -7.17
CA LYS A 114 9.21 11.59 -6.76
C LYS A 114 7.70 11.81 -6.85
N PHE A 115 7.25 12.50 -7.91
CA PHE A 115 5.85 12.83 -8.20
C PHE A 115 5.19 13.70 -7.12
N VAL A 116 4.85 14.94 -7.49
CA VAL A 116 3.96 15.77 -6.67
C VAL A 116 2.53 15.32 -6.93
N VAL A 117 1.97 14.58 -5.96
CA VAL A 117 0.61 13.99 -6.04
C VAL A 117 -0.32 14.65 -5.04
N PHE A 118 -1.51 15.01 -5.51
CA PHE A 118 -2.55 15.70 -4.76
C PHE A 118 -3.81 14.86 -4.57
N GLU A 119 -4.55 15.20 -3.53
CA GLU A 119 -5.85 14.59 -3.23
C GLU A 119 -6.96 15.11 -4.16
N ASN A 120 -6.98 16.42 -4.43
CA ASN A 120 -8.00 17.07 -5.23
C ASN A 120 -7.41 17.82 -6.43
N GLU A 121 -8.23 18.02 -7.45
CA GLU A 121 -7.89 18.82 -8.62
C GLU A 121 -7.62 20.30 -8.27
N ILE A 122 -8.27 20.82 -7.21
CA ILE A 122 -8.08 22.19 -6.73
C ILE A 122 -6.63 22.38 -6.25
N ASP A 123 -6.12 21.44 -5.46
CA ASP A 123 -4.73 21.48 -4.96
C ASP A 123 -3.73 21.35 -6.10
N LEU A 124 -4.01 20.50 -7.10
CA LEU A 124 -3.19 20.41 -8.31
C LEU A 124 -3.15 21.76 -9.06
N ARG A 125 -4.30 22.39 -9.31
CA ARG A 125 -4.35 23.69 -10.00
C ARG A 125 -3.64 24.78 -9.20
N ALA A 126 -3.79 24.80 -7.89
CA ALA A 126 -3.09 25.75 -7.02
C ALA A 126 -1.57 25.55 -7.10
N HIS A 127 -1.11 24.30 -7.15
CA HIS A 127 0.30 23.97 -7.36
C HIS A 127 0.79 24.40 -8.74
N GLU A 128 0.05 24.14 -9.81
CA GLU A 128 0.41 24.56 -11.17
C GLU A 128 0.51 26.09 -11.28
N LEU A 129 -0.43 26.83 -10.69
CA LEU A 129 -0.39 28.29 -10.64
C LEU A 129 0.83 28.81 -9.86
N SER A 130 1.20 28.16 -8.75
CA SER A 130 2.25 28.65 -7.85
C SER A 130 3.66 28.25 -8.31
N MET A 131 3.83 27.03 -8.83
CA MET A 131 5.14 26.44 -9.16
C MET A 131 5.43 26.49 -10.66
N HIS A 132 4.41 26.38 -11.51
CA HIS A 132 4.58 26.38 -12.96
C HIS A 132 4.10 27.68 -13.63
N GLY A 133 3.39 28.56 -12.92
CA GLY A 133 3.04 29.90 -13.37
C GLY A 133 2.37 29.93 -14.75
N SER A 134 1.06 29.70 -14.83
CA SER A 134 0.26 29.90 -16.05
C SER A 134 0.82 29.31 -17.37
N THR A 135 1.62 28.24 -17.33
CA THR A 135 2.07 27.54 -18.54
C THR A 135 1.18 26.36 -18.92
N SER A 136 -0.14 26.49 -18.75
CA SER A 136 -1.04 25.85 -19.69
C SER A 136 -1.06 26.74 -20.94
N GLY A 137 -0.43 26.27 -22.02
CA GLY A 137 -0.42 26.90 -23.33
C GLY A 137 -1.80 26.96 -23.98
N GLY A 138 -2.73 27.68 -23.36
CA GLY A 138 -4.00 28.11 -23.90
C GLY A 138 -3.95 29.61 -24.02
N SER A 139 -3.45 30.10 -25.15
CA SER A 139 -3.70 31.46 -25.62
C SER A 139 -5.20 31.67 -25.84
N THR A 140 -5.97 31.79 -24.76
CA THR A 140 -7.29 32.38 -24.86
C THR A 140 -7.05 33.88 -24.94
N LYS A 141 -6.84 34.36 -26.18
CA LYS A 141 -7.18 35.74 -26.52
C LYS A 141 -8.64 35.91 -26.11
N LEU A 142 -8.86 36.37 -24.89
CA LEU A 142 -10.15 36.90 -24.45
C LEU A 142 -10.38 38.14 -25.30
N ASN A 143 -10.96 37.95 -26.48
CA ASN A 143 -11.44 39.01 -27.33
C ASN A 143 -12.69 39.59 -26.66
N LEU A 144 -12.46 40.37 -25.61
CA LEU A 144 -13.49 41.20 -24.98
C LEU A 144 -13.79 42.36 -25.94
N GLN A 145 -14.68 42.10 -26.90
CA GLN A 145 -15.30 43.17 -27.68
C GLN A 145 -16.28 43.92 -26.77
N PHE A 146 -15.79 45.00 -26.18
CA PHE A 146 -16.62 45.97 -25.49
C PHE A 146 -17.37 46.82 -26.52
N ASN A 147 -18.59 46.40 -26.87
CA ASN A 147 -19.50 47.25 -27.62
C ASN A 147 -20.13 48.27 -26.66
N TYR A 148 -19.47 49.42 -26.51
CA TYR A 148 -20.04 50.59 -25.87
C TYR A 148 -21.02 51.25 -26.84
N ARG A 149 -22.32 51.21 -26.55
CA ARG A 149 -23.35 52.02 -27.22
C ARG A 149 -23.65 53.24 -26.37
N ARG A 150 -23.30 54.42 -26.89
CA ARG A 150 -23.91 55.73 -26.58
C ARG A 150 -23.77 56.62 -27.82
N PRO A 151 -24.61 57.64 -28.02
CA PRO A 151 -25.67 58.17 -27.14
C PRO A 151 -27.09 57.72 -27.52
#